data_AF-A0A1Q3CXR2-F1
#
_entry.id   AF-A0A1Q3CXR2-F1
#
_cell.length_a   1.000
_cell.length_b   1.000
_cell.length_c   1.000
_cell.angle_alpha   90.00
_cell.angle_beta   90.00
_cell.angle_gamma   90.00
#
_symmetry.space_group_name_H-M   'P 1'
#
loop_
_entity.id
_entity.type
_entity.pdbx_description
1 polymer ?
#
loop_
_entity_poly.entity_id
_entity_poly.type
_entity_poly.pdbx_seq_one_letter_code
_entity_poly.pdbx_strand_id
1 'polypeptide(L)'
;AENGDQSIPDGDGLRGNNSSDGRRANDFPSQKSHRINFDWREFRANLYTREQAENADTEAHNEGGTTHMSKPLGLKWAHPILVPETGCVLVATEKLDGVRTFERTVVLLLRSGSRHPQEGPFGVVINRPLHKKIKHMKPTNTELATTFADCSLHFGGPLEASMFLLKTGVESKIPGVEDVIPGLCFGARNSLDEAAGLVKKGLVKLHDFRFFVGYAGWQLDQLREEIESDFWYVAACSSNLICGGSSDSLPESLWEEILQLMGGHYSELSRKPKQDP
;
A
#
# COMPACT_ATOMS: atom_id res chain seq x y z
N ALA A 1 19.14 -49.25 48.31
CA ALA A 1 20.24 -49.25 49.30
C ALA A 1 21.28 -48.29 48.76
N GLU A 2 21.64 -47.15 49.33
CA GLU A 2 21.44 -46.47 50.63
C GLU A 2 21.49 -44.95 50.31
N ASN A 3 20.56 -44.11 50.76
CA ASN A 3 20.61 -43.27 51.98
C ASN A 3 21.91 -42.47 52.21
N GLY A 4 21.75 -41.15 52.40
CA GLY A 4 22.78 -40.21 52.82
C GLY A 4 22.24 -38.79 52.99
N ASP A 5 21.42 -38.60 54.03
CA ASP A 5 20.87 -37.35 54.56
C ASP A 5 21.96 -36.58 55.34
N GLN A 6 21.93 -35.23 55.32
CA GLN A 6 22.34 -34.39 56.47
C GLN A 6 22.05 -32.88 56.29
N SER A 7 21.54 -32.32 57.37
CA SER A 7 20.92 -31.00 57.54
C SER A 7 21.86 -29.94 58.15
N ILE A 8 21.68 -28.67 57.72
CA ILE A 8 21.58 -27.33 58.40
C ILE A 8 21.94 -27.32 59.93
N PRO A 9 22.59 -26.28 60.57
CA PRO A 9 22.08 -24.89 60.57
C PRO A 9 22.99 -23.66 60.97
N ASP A 10 22.33 -22.48 60.89
CA ASP A 10 22.34 -21.30 61.79
C ASP A 10 23.35 -20.11 61.72
N GLY A 11 22.75 -18.90 61.87
CA GLY A 11 23.34 -17.61 62.27
C GLY A 11 22.90 -16.44 61.35
N ASP A 12 21.72 -15.82 61.48
CA ASP A 12 21.28 -14.86 62.52
C ASP A 12 22.30 -13.71 62.73
N GLY A 13 22.02 -12.41 62.57
CA GLY A 13 20.81 -11.66 62.24
C GLY A 13 21.07 -10.14 62.28
N LEU A 14 20.04 -9.37 61.90
CA LEU A 14 19.75 -7.96 62.28
C LEU A 14 20.68 -6.85 61.76
N ARG A 15 20.29 -5.59 61.58
CA ARG A 15 19.05 -4.83 61.32
C ARG A 15 19.53 -3.37 61.26
N GLY A 16 19.19 -2.60 60.23
CA GLY A 16 19.54 -1.17 60.19
C GLY A 16 18.86 -0.44 59.05
N ASN A 17 17.85 0.35 59.40
CA ASN A 17 16.93 1.08 58.52
C ASN A 17 17.48 2.41 57.98
N ASN A 18 16.93 2.79 56.82
CA ASN A 18 16.57 4.14 56.34
C ASN A 18 17.68 5.18 56.12
N SER A 19 17.83 5.66 54.88
CA SER A 19 17.14 6.87 54.39
C SER A 19 17.60 7.26 52.99
N SER A 20 16.68 7.86 52.26
CA SER A 20 16.78 8.38 50.90
C SER A 20 17.82 9.49 50.74
N ASP A 21 18.62 9.41 49.68
CA ASP A 21 18.92 10.60 48.88
C ASP A 21 19.29 10.22 47.45
N GLY A 22 18.57 10.80 46.49
CA GLY A 22 18.82 10.60 45.07
C GLY A 22 19.92 11.52 44.55
N ARG A 23 20.63 11.07 43.51
CA ARG A 23 20.82 11.81 42.23
C ARG A 23 21.72 11.02 41.27
N ARG A 24 21.08 10.67 40.14
CA ARG A 24 21.60 10.63 38.75
C ARG A 24 22.78 9.69 38.45
N ALA A 25 22.45 8.44 38.14
CA ALA A 25 23.17 7.72 37.11
C ALA A 25 22.80 8.35 35.75
N ASN A 26 23.81 8.78 35.00
CA ASN A 26 23.64 9.24 33.63
C ASN A 26 23.25 8.04 32.75
N ASP A 27 21.95 7.85 32.56
CA ASP A 27 21.41 7.03 31.48
C ASP A 27 21.80 7.69 30.15
N PHE A 28 22.86 7.18 29.53
CA PHE A 28 23.05 7.38 28.10
C PHE A 28 21.89 6.69 27.40
N PRO A 29 21.00 7.41 26.69
CA PRO A 29 20.01 6.73 25.89
C PRO A 29 20.79 5.99 24.82
N SER A 30 20.70 4.66 24.85
CA SER A 30 21.09 3.84 23.73
C SER A 30 20.41 4.47 22.51
N GLN A 31 21.24 5.03 21.62
CA GLN A 31 20.81 5.37 20.29
C GLN A 31 20.39 4.05 19.66
N LYS A 32 19.11 3.70 19.85
CA LYS A 32 18.40 2.79 18.97
C LYS A 32 18.58 3.43 17.61
N SER A 33 19.52 2.93 16.83
CA SER A 33 19.65 3.29 15.44
C SER A 33 18.27 3.02 14.85
N HIS A 34 17.49 4.08 14.69
CA HIS A 34 16.33 4.04 13.85
C HIS A 34 16.95 3.73 12.50
N ARG A 35 16.86 2.48 12.07
CA ARG A 35 17.03 2.13 10.66
C ARG A 35 16.01 3.04 9.98
N ILE A 36 16.49 4.18 9.46
CA ILE A 36 15.71 5.00 8.56
C ILE A 36 15.53 4.08 7.37
N ASN A 37 14.41 3.37 7.36
CA ASN A 37 13.99 2.56 6.24
C ASN A 37 13.72 3.58 5.14
N PHE A 38 14.74 3.88 4.35
CA PHE A 38 14.67 4.89 3.30
C PHE A 38 13.75 4.31 2.22
N ASP A 39 12.47 4.62 2.30
CA ASP A 39 11.57 4.38 1.18
C ASP A 39 11.99 5.34 0.06
N TRP A 40 12.72 4.80 -0.89
CA TRP A 40 13.21 5.52 -2.06
C TRP A 40 12.06 6.14 -2.87
N ARG A 41 10.83 5.61 -2.75
CA ARG A 41 9.64 6.18 -3.37
C ARG A 41 9.22 7.49 -2.69
N GLU A 42 9.27 7.54 -1.36
CA GLU A 42 9.04 8.78 -0.61
C GLU A 42 10.14 9.82 -0.90
N PHE A 43 11.40 9.37 -1.02
CA PHE A 43 12.50 10.26 -1.43
C PHE A 43 12.24 10.86 -2.83
N ARG A 44 11.87 10.03 -3.80
CA ARG A 44 11.54 10.47 -5.16
C ARG A 44 10.33 11.42 -5.18
N ALA A 45 9.31 11.14 -4.36
CA ALA A 45 8.15 12.02 -4.22
C ALA A 45 8.53 13.39 -3.67
N ASN A 46 9.41 13.46 -2.65
CA ASN A 46 9.92 14.73 -2.12
C ASN A 46 10.67 15.54 -3.19
N LEU A 47 11.51 14.89 -4.00
CA LEU A 47 12.22 15.56 -5.10
C LEU A 47 11.24 16.13 -6.13
N TYR A 48 10.26 15.33 -6.55
CA TYR A 48 9.24 15.75 -7.51
C TYR A 48 8.42 16.94 -7.00
N THR A 49 7.98 16.90 -5.73
CA THR A 49 7.23 18.01 -5.13
C THR A 49 8.05 19.30 -5.08
N ARG A 50 9.35 19.21 -4.80
CA ARG A 50 10.24 20.38 -4.79
C ARG A 50 10.43 20.96 -6.19
N GLU A 51 10.67 20.12 -7.18
CA GLU A 51 10.81 20.53 -8.58
C GLU A 51 9.54 21.25 -9.09
N GLN A 52 8.36 20.71 -8.76
CA GLN A 52 7.09 21.35 -9.13
C GLN A 52 6.89 22.72 -8.47
N ALA A 53 7.33 22.90 -7.23
CA ALA A 53 7.28 24.19 -6.54
C ALA A 53 8.24 25.21 -7.20
N GLU A 54 9.46 24.79 -7.52
CA GLU A 54 10.46 25.63 -8.20
C GLU A 54 9.98 26.06 -9.61
N ASN A 55 9.34 25.16 -10.36
CA ASN A 55 8.77 25.49 -11.67
C ASN A 55 7.60 26.48 -11.56
N ALA A 56 6.70 26.28 -10.59
CA ALA A 56 5.59 27.20 -10.32
C ALA A 56 6.10 28.59 -9.88
N ASP A 57 7.14 28.64 -9.06
CA ASP A 57 7.79 29.89 -8.64
C ASP A 57 8.49 30.58 -9.82
N THR A 58 9.09 29.83 -10.75
CA THR A 58 9.70 30.39 -11.97
C THR A 58 8.65 30.97 -12.92
N GLU A 59 7.48 30.35 -13.04
CA GLU A 59 6.34 30.89 -13.77
C GLU A 59 5.72 32.12 -13.07
N ALA A 60 5.75 32.16 -11.74
CA ALA A 60 5.23 33.26 -10.92
C ALA A 60 6.21 34.43 -10.75
N HIS A 61 7.52 34.23 -10.91
CA HIS A 61 8.57 35.24 -10.73
C HIS A 61 8.65 36.32 -11.82
N ASN A 62 7.57 36.55 -12.56
CA ASN A 62 7.30 37.85 -13.15
C ASN A 62 6.80 38.89 -12.14
N GLU A 63 6.42 38.53 -10.90
CA GLU A 63 6.25 39.50 -9.79
C GLU A 63 6.64 38.91 -8.42
N GLY A 64 7.72 39.44 -7.80
CA GLY A 64 7.91 39.50 -6.34
C GLY A 64 8.30 38.21 -5.59
N GLY A 65 9.58 38.11 -5.19
CA GLY A 65 10.12 36.95 -4.47
C GLY A 65 9.69 36.79 -3.01
N THR A 66 9.27 35.58 -2.63
CA THR A 66 9.22 35.11 -1.24
C THR A 66 9.76 33.69 -1.17
N THR A 67 10.83 33.46 -0.39
CA THR A 67 11.45 32.15 -0.20
C THR A 67 10.52 31.26 0.63
N HIS A 68 9.78 30.34 -0.01
CA HIS A 68 8.90 29.42 0.69
C HIS A 68 9.66 28.19 1.21
N MET A 69 9.62 27.98 2.53
CA MET A 69 10.03 26.72 3.15
C MET A 69 9.16 25.58 2.59
N SER A 70 9.80 24.56 2.02
CA SER A 70 9.14 23.41 1.39
C SER A 70 8.17 22.74 2.36
N LYS A 71 6.88 22.74 2.00
CA LYS A 71 5.83 22.05 2.77
C LYS A 71 6.19 20.56 2.86
N PRO A 72 6.12 19.93 4.04
CA PRO A 72 6.42 18.52 4.17
C PRO A 72 5.44 17.68 3.33
N LEU A 73 5.95 16.62 2.72
CA LEU A 73 5.16 15.67 1.93
C LEU A 73 4.02 15.12 2.80
N GLY A 74 2.78 15.23 2.30
CA GLY A 74 1.62 14.67 2.99
C GLY A 74 1.68 13.14 3.03
N LEU A 75 0.88 12.51 3.91
CA LEU A 75 0.76 11.06 3.97
C LEU A 75 0.26 10.45 2.65
N LYS A 76 -0.47 11.23 1.87
CA LYS A 76 -0.92 10.90 0.51
C LYS A 76 -0.10 11.71 -0.49
N TRP A 77 0.54 11.01 -1.40
CA TRP A 77 1.30 11.59 -2.50
C TRP A 77 1.16 10.71 -3.73
N ALA A 78 1.21 11.33 -4.90
CA ALA A 78 1.36 10.67 -6.18
C ALA A 78 2.21 11.55 -7.10
N HIS A 79 3.01 10.93 -7.97
CA HIS A 79 3.74 11.65 -9.01
C HIS A 79 3.88 10.76 -10.25
N PRO A 80 3.90 11.35 -11.46
CA PRO A 80 4.11 10.61 -12.69
C PRO A 80 5.49 9.93 -12.69
N ILE A 81 5.57 8.78 -13.36
CA ILE A 81 6.82 8.09 -13.69
C ILE A 81 6.75 7.62 -15.15
N LEU A 82 7.91 7.47 -15.79
CA LEU A 82 7.98 7.09 -17.21
C LEU A 82 7.90 5.58 -17.43
N VAL A 83 8.45 4.81 -16.51
CA VAL A 83 8.58 3.35 -16.64
C VAL A 83 7.72 2.69 -15.57
N PRO A 84 6.85 1.73 -15.93
CA PRO A 84 6.08 0.98 -14.95
C PRO A 84 6.98 0.14 -14.05
N GLU A 85 6.70 0.18 -12.76
CA GLU A 85 7.44 -0.55 -11.71
C GLU A 85 6.43 -1.23 -10.78
N THR A 86 6.84 -2.32 -10.13
CA THR A 86 5.98 -2.96 -9.12
C THR A 86 5.54 -1.93 -8.06
N GLY A 87 4.24 -1.88 -7.83
CA GLY A 87 3.62 -0.93 -6.90
C GLY A 87 3.32 0.46 -7.44
N CYS A 88 3.60 0.73 -8.72
CA CYS A 88 3.02 1.89 -9.38
C CYS A 88 1.52 1.66 -9.65
N VAL A 89 0.83 2.74 -10.00
CA VAL A 89 -0.55 2.69 -10.50
C VAL A 89 -0.59 3.07 -11.97
N LEU A 90 -1.43 2.37 -12.72
CA LEU A 90 -1.84 2.73 -14.07
C LEU A 90 -3.18 3.45 -13.96
N VAL A 91 -3.20 4.71 -14.36
CA VAL A 91 -4.36 5.59 -14.31
C VAL A 91 -4.93 5.68 -15.72
N ALA A 92 -6.15 5.19 -15.90
CA ALA A 92 -6.81 5.18 -17.21
C ALA A 92 -6.95 6.61 -17.75
N THR A 93 -6.65 6.82 -19.02
CA THR A 93 -6.89 8.11 -19.67
C THR A 93 -8.30 8.17 -20.26
N GLU A 94 -8.66 9.33 -20.80
CA GLU A 94 -9.93 9.52 -21.51
C GLU A 94 -10.07 8.60 -22.74
N LYS A 95 -8.97 8.06 -23.29
CA LYS A 95 -9.01 7.11 -24.41
C LYS A 95 -9.69 5.78 -24.03
N LEU A 96 -9.76 5.47 -22.73
CA LEU A 96 -10.44 4.29 -22.22
C LEU A 96 -11.89 4.56 -21.79
N ASP A 97 -12.40 5.79 -21.97
CA ASP A 97 -13.82 6.07 -21.77
C ASP A 97 -14.68 5.22 -22.72
N GLY A 98 -15.81 4.72 -22.24
CA GLY A 98 -16.66 3.77 -22.99
C GLY A 98 -16.19 2.31 -22.95
N VAL A 99 -14.92 2.05 -22.61
CA VAL A 99 -14.43 0.68 -22.34
C VAL A 99 -14.85 0.27 -20.94
N ARG A 100 -16.03 -0.35 -20.82
CA ARG A 100 -16.66 -0.71 -19.52
C ARG A 100 -15.69 -1.31 -18.50
N THR A 101 -14.72 -2.12 -18.91
CA THR A 101 -13.77 -2.79 -18.01
C THR A 101 -12.76 -1.83 -17.38
N PHE A 102 -12.34 -0.78 -18.10
CA PHE A 102 -11.19 0.05 -17.73
C PHE A 102 -11.46 1.56 -17.70
N GLU A 103 -12.66 2.03 -18.09
CA GLU A 103 -13.05 3.43 -17.97
C GLU A 103 -12.81 3.97 -16.55
N ARG A 104 -12.08 5.11 -16.46
CA ARG A 104 -11.71 5.79 -15.21
C ARG A 104 -11.18 4.84 -14.11
N THR A 105 -10.46 3.79 -14.51
CA THR A 105 -9.85 2.86 -13.57
C THR A 105 -8.49 3.32 -13.07
N VAL A 106 -8.17 2.85 -11.87
CA VAL A 106 -6.82 2.87 -11.32
C VAL A 106 -6.43 1.42 -11.09
N VAL A 107 -5.41 0.94 -11.80
CA VAL A 107 -4.85 -0.40 -11.61
C VAL A 107 -3.59 -0.30 -10.77
N LEU A 108 -3.52 -1.00 -9.65
CA LEU A 108 -2.27 -1.21 -8.92
C LEU A 108 -1.47 -2.33 -9.59
N LEU A 109 -0.27 -2.04 -10.05
CA LEU A 109 0.63 -3.02 -10.64
C LEU A 109 1.25 -3.88 -9.52
N LEU A 110 0.83 -5.14 -9.41
CA LEU A 110 1.32 -6.06 -8.38
C LEU A 110 2.68 -6.65 -8.75
N ARG A 111 2.93 -6.79 -10.05
CA ARG A 111 4.23 -7.18 -10.61
C ARG A 111 4.41 -6.53 -11.97
N SER A 112 5.56 -5.91 -12.21
CA SER A 112 5.90 -5.31 -13.51
C SER A 112 6.32 -6.33 -14.59
N GLY A 113 6.25 -7.63 -14.30
CA GLY A 113 6.72 -8.70 -15.17
C GLY A 113 8.24 -8.86 -15.18
N SER A 114 8.71 -9.93 -15.83
CA SER A 114 10.11 -10.26 -16.06
C SER A 114 10.40 -10.30 -17.57
N ARG A 115 11.66 -10.49 -17.96
CA ARG A 115 12.03 -10.79 -19.36
C ARG A 115 11.55 -12.16 -19.82
N HIS A 116 11.04 -13.00 -18.92
CA HIS A 116 10.42 -14.26 -19.29
C HIS A 116 9.06 -14.00 -19.98
N PRO A 117 8.84 -14.53 -21.19
CA PRO A 117 7.60 -14.31 -21.95
C PRO A 117 6.31 -14.78 -21.24
N GLN A 118 6.46 -15.66 -20.25
CA GLN A 118 5.35 -16.20 -19.45
C GLN A 118 5.06 -15.39 -18.18
N GLU A 119 5.88 -14.39 -17.87
CA GLU A 119 5.78 -13.57 -16.66
C GLU A 119 5.53 -12.10 -17.04
N GLY A 120 4.37 -11.85 -17.65
CA GLY A 120 3.93 -10.51 -18.01
C GLY A 120 3.56 -9.64 -16.79
N PRO A 121 3.46 -8.31 -16.97
CA PRO A 121 2.94 -7.42 -15.95
C PRO A 121 1.51 -7.78 -15.57
N PHE A 122 1.17 -7.67 -14.29
CA PHE A 122 -0.21 -7.83 -13.85
C PHE A 122 -0.53 -7.00 -12.61
N GLY A 123 -1.80 -6.68 -12.47
CA GLY A 123 -2.31 -5.79 -11.43
C GLY A 123 -3.78 -5.99 -11.13
N VAL A 124 -4.30 -5.21 -10.18
CA VAL A 124 -5.71 -5.21 -9.80
C VAL A 124 -6.29 -3.81 -9.84
N VAL A 125 -7.52 -3.67 -10.34
CA VAL A 125 -8.28 -2.42 -10.28
C VAL A 125 -8.64 -2.11 -8.82
N ILE A 126 -8.19 -0.99 -8.29
CA ILE A 126 -8.33 -0.64 -6.87
C ILE A 126 -9.49 0.31 -6.56
N ASN A 127 -10.12 0.89 -7.58
CA ASN A 127 -11.19 1.89 -7.44
C ASN A 127 -12.57 1.40 -7.94
N ARG A 128 -12.83 0.09 -7.91
CA ARG A 128 -14.13 -0.49 -8.32
C ARG A 128 -14.71 -1.46 -7.29
N PRO A 129 -15.43 -0.97 -6.27
CA PRO A 129 -16.14 -1.84 -5.33
C PRO A 129 -17.32 -2.53 -6.02
N LEU A 130 -17.57 -3.80 -5.68
CA LEU A 130 -18.68 -4.58 -6.25
C LEU A 130 -19.96 -4.54 -5.41
N HIS A 131 -19.97 -3.79 -4.30
CA HIS A 131 -21.06 -3.79 -3.30
C HIS A 131 -21.51 -5.20 -2.88
N LYS A 132 -20.58 -6.17 -2.95
CA LYS A 132 -20.75 -7.55 -2.53
C LYS A 132 -19.74 -7.88 -1.44
N LYS A 133 -20.10 -8.84 -0.60
CA LYS A 133 -19.22 -9.40 0.43
C LYS A 133 -18.77 -10.79 0.00
N ILE A 134 -17.68 -11.28 0.59
CA ILE A 134 -17.16 -12.63 0.29
C ILE A 134 -18.23 -13.71 0.47
N LYS A 135 -19.06 -13.62 1.52
CA LYS A 135 -20.15 -14.58 1.77
C LYS A 135 -21.19 -14.70 0.64
N HIS A 136 -21.25 -13.73 -0.27
CA HIS A 136 -22.14 -13.77 -1.43
C HIS A 136 -21.52 -14.50 -2.64
N MET A 137 -20.23 -14.88 -2.58
CA MET A 137 -19.63 -15.76 -3.57
C MET A 137 -19.96 -17.22 -3.24
N LYS A 138 -20.10 -18.05 -4.28
CA LYS A 138 -20.21 -19.51 -4.08
C LYS A 138 -18.94 -19.97 -3.35
N PRO A 139 -19.05 -20.52 -2.12
CA PRO A 139 -17.87 -20.84 -1.34
C PRO A 139 -17.13 -22.00 -2.02
N THR A 140 -15.98 -21.71 -2.61
CA THR A 140 -15.02 -22.75 -3.03
C THR A 140 -14.07 -23.11 -1.89
N ASN A 141 -14.01 -22.28 -0.84
CA ASN A 141 -13.21 -22.50 0.37
C ASN A 141 -14.02 -22.07 1.61
N THR A 142 -14.04 -22.92 2.64
CA THR A 142 -14.73 -22.72 3.92
C THR A 142 -14.18 -21.53 4.72
N GLU A 143 -12.89 -21.19 4.57
CA GLU A 143 -12.27 -20.07 5.30
C GLU A 143 -12.75 -18.68 4.81
N LEU A 144 -12.91 -18.54 3.49
CA LEU A 144 -13.54 -17.36 2.87
C LEU A 144 -14.97 -17.16 3.37
N ALA A 145 -15.69 -18.27 3.56
CA ALA A 145 -17.06 -18.27 4.03
C ALA A 145 -17.21 -18.01 5.55
N THR A 146 -16.10 -18.00 6.31
CA THR A 146 -16.11 -17.86 7.77
C THR A 146 -15.34 -16.62 8.22
N THR A 147 -14.01 -16.67 8.23
CA THR A 147 -13.15 -15.60 8.79
C THR A 147 -13.33 -14.28 8.05
N PHE A 148 -13.42 -14.33 6.71
CA PHE A 148 -13.48 -13.15 5.86
C PHE A 148 -14.88 -12.88 5.28
N ALA A 149 -15.92 -13.55 5.79
CA ALA A 149 -17.26 -13.55 5.22
C ALA A 149 -17.85 -12.15 4.96
N ASP A 150 -17.56 -11.21 5.86
CA ASP A 150 -18.07 -9.85 5.81
C ASP A 150 -17.17 -8.84 5.10
N CYS A 151 -16.00 -9.25 4.60
CA CYS A 151 -15.11 -8.37 3.85
C CYS A 151 -15.70 -8.01 2.48
N SER A 152 -15.51 -6.75 2.07
CA SER A 152 -16.01 -6.20 0.80
C SER A 152 -15.18 -6.68 -0.40
N LEU A 153 -15.86 -6.97 -1.50
CA LEU A 153 -15.26 -7.37 -2.77
C LEU A 153 -15.12 -6.18 -3.72
N HIS A 154 -14.02 -6.20 -4.46
CA HIS A 154 -13.72 -5.27 -5.53
C HIS A 154 -13.57 -6.03 -6.85
N PHE A 155 -13.84 -5.37 -7.95
CA PHE A 155 -13.49 -5.86 -9.27
C PHE A 155 -12.00 -5.62 -9.45
N GLY A 156 -11.20 -6.67 -9.64
CA GLY A 156 -9.76 -6.57 -9.87
C GLY A 156 -9.38 -6.60 -11.35
N GLY A 157 -10.21 -7.18 -12.23
CA GLY A 157 -9.99 -7.18 -13.66
C GLY A 157 -10.70 -8.32 -14.39
N PRO A 158 -10.54 -8.41 -15.73
CA PRO A 158 -11.29 -9.34 -16.58
C PRO A 158 -10.83 -10.80 -16.47
N LEU A 159 -9.59 -11.07 -16.05
CA LEU A 159 -9.06 -12.43 -15.94
C LEU A 159 -9.49 -13.07 -14.63
N GLU A 160 -10.01 -14.29 -14.67
CA GLU A 160 -10.56 -14.97 -13.49
C GLU A 160 -9.48 -15.37 -12.49
N ALA A 161 -9.55 -14.80 -11.28
CA ALA A 161 -8.73 -15.15 -10.14
C ALA A 161 -9.39 -14.65 -8.84
N SER A 162 -8.85 -15.06 -7.70
CA SER A 162 -9.19 -14.46 -6.40
C SER A 162 -7.91 -14.00 -5.73
N MET A 163 -7.80 -12.69 -5.53
CA MET A 163 -6.63 -12.03 -4.95
C MET A 163 -7.03 -11.18 -3.76
N PHE A 164 -6.08 -10.89 -2.88
CA PHE A 164 -6.27 -9.92 -1.81
C PHE A 164 -5.05 -9.02 -1.68
N LEU A 165 -5.30 -7.78 -1.26
CA LEU A 165 -4.28 -6.87 -0.73
C LEU A 165 -4.36 -6.88 0.79
N LEU A 166 -3.20 -6.78 1.42
CA LEU A 166 -3.05 -6.68 2.85
C LEU A 166 -2.19 -5.46 3.18
N LYS A 167 -2.76 -4.51 3.92
CA LYS A 167 -1.99 -3.43 4.55
C LYS A 167 -1.34 -3.98 5.83
N THR A 168 -0.02 -4.04 5.88
CA THR A 168 0.68 -4.56 7.07
C THR A 168 1.86 -3.67 7.43
N GLY A 169 1.95 -3.27 8.70
CA GLY A 169 3.14 -2.61 9.24
C GLY A 169 4.22 -3.60 9.68
N VAL A 170 3.98 -4.91 9.51
CA VAL A 170 4.86 -5.97 9.95
C VAL A 170 5.66 -6.47 8.74
N GLU A 171 6.99 -6.36 8.78
CA GLU A 171 7.93 -6.95 7.81
C GLU A 171 8.01 -8.50 7.89
N SER A 172 6.95 -9.14 8.40
CA SER A 172 6.91 -10.59 8.53
C SER A 172 6.52 -11.19 7.19
N LYS A 173 7.42 -11.97 6.61
CA LYS A 173 7.16 -12.78 5.42
C LYS A 173 6.05 -13.78 5.72
N ILE A 174 4.85 -13.50 5.23
CA ILE A 174 3.73 -14.44 5.28
C ILE A 174 3.92 -15.42 4.11
N PRO A 175 3.93 -16.74 4.35
CA PRO A 175 4.06 -17.70 3.26
C PRO A 175 2.98 -17.49 2.19
N GLY A 176 3.39 -17.36 0.94
CA GLY A 176 2.48 -17.15 -0.19
C GLY A 176 1.85 -15.75 -0.30
N VAL A 177 2.35 -14.78 0.46
CA VAL A 177 2.06 -13.35 0.28
C VAL A 177 3.35 -12.65 -0.13
N GLU A 178 3.26 -11.76 -1.11
CA GLU A 178 4.40 -11.05 -1.68
C GLU A 178 4.28 -9.55 -1.42
N ASP A 179 5.41 -8.90 -1.14
CA ASP A 179 5.48 -7.46 -0.94
C ASP A 179 5.32 -6.71 -2.28
N VAL A 180 4.46 -5.70 -2.31
CA VAL A 180 4.30 -4.80 -3.47
C VAL A 180 5.12 -3.54 -3.26
N ILE A 181 4.88 -2.84 -2.15
CA ILE A 181 5.58 -1.64 -1.69
C ILE A 181 5.64 -1.67 -0.16
N PRO A 182 6.49 -0.86 0.49
CA PRO A 182 6.50 -0.76 1.94
C PRO A 182 5.09 -0.55 2.52
N GLY A 183 4.68 -1.49 3.38
CA GLY A 183 3.38 -1.46 4.04
C GLY A 183 2.22 -2.10 3.27
N LEU A 184 2.43 -2.63 2.07
CA LEU A 184 1.40 -3.22 1.23
C LEU A 184 1.88 -4.51 0.55
N CYS A 185 1.17 -5.59 0.81
CA CYS A 185 1.45 -6.91 0.25
C CYS A 185 0.22 -7.44 -0.50
N PHE A 186 0.42 -8.44 -1.35
CA PHE A 186 -0.65 -9.14 -2.05
C PHE A 186 -0.53 -10.65 -1.89
N GLY A 187 -1.68 -11.33 -1.90
CA GLY A 187 -1.75 -12.78 -1.88
C GLY A 187 -2.88 -13.29 -2.76
N ALA A 188 -2.89 -14.60 -2.97
CA ALA A 188 -3.89 -15.29 -3.77
C ALA A 188 -4.66 -16.30 -2.91
N ARG A 189 -5.61 -16.99 -3.52
CA ARG A 189 -6.48 -17.94 -2.82
C ARG A 189 -5.73 -19.00 -2.00
N ASN A 190 -4.55 -19.42 -2.44
CA ASN A 190 -3.74 -20.44 -1.78
C ASN A 190 -3.05 -19.96 -0.48
N SER A 191 -2.94 -18.65 -0.24
CA SER A 191 -2.35 -18.08 0.97
C SER A 191 -3.38 -17.55 1.96
N LEU A 192 -4.67 -17.80 1.71
CA LEU A 192 -5.76 -17.36 2.59
C LEU A 192 -5.72 -18.02 3.96
N ASP A 193 -5.34 -19.30 4.04
CA ASP A 193 -5.31 -20.02 5.30
C ASP A 193 -4.24 -19.44 6.25
N GLU A 194 -3.08 -19.07 5.70
CA GLU A 194 -2.02 -18.36 6.43
C GLU A 194 -2.49 -16.97 6.88
N ALA A 195 -3.15 -16.22 5.99
CA ALA A 195 -3.71 -14.91 6.31
C ALA A 195 -4.78 -15.00 7.42
N ALA A 196 -5.66 -16.00 7.39
CA ALA A 196 -6.65 -16.24 8.43
C ALA A 196 -5.99 -16.57 9.78
N GLY A 197 -4.89 -17.34 9.75
CA GLY A 197 -4.07 -17.60 10.93
C GLY A 197 -3.56 -16.34 11.59
N LEU A 198 -3.15 -15.33 10.81
CA LEU A 198 -2.67 -14.04 11.34
C LEU A 198 -3.79 -13.19 11.93
N VAL A 199 -4.97 -13.22 11.32
CA VAL A 199 -6.18 -12.56 11.88
C VAL A 199 -6.54 -13.18 13.23
N LYS A 200 -6.56 -14.52 13.31
CA LYS A 200 -6.85 -15.25 14.57
C LYS A 200 -5.82 -14.95 15.67
N LYS A 201 -4.55 -14.72 15.32
CA LYS A 201 -3.48 -14.31 16.23
C LYS A 201 -3.52 -12.81 16.59
N GLY A 202 -4.39 -12.02 15.97
CA GLY A 202 -4.49 -10.57 16.20
C GLY A 202 -3.33 -9.75 15.62
N LEU A 203 -2.52 -10.32 14.73
CA LEU A 203 -1.37 -9.65 14.11
C LEU A 203 -1.78 -8.69 12.99
N VAL A 204 -2.89 -8.99 12.32
CA VAL A 204 -3.52 -8.18 11.27
C VAL A 204 -5.02 -8.13 11.51
N LYS A 205 -5.68 -7.07 11.06
CA LYS A 205 -7.12 -6.88 11.27
C LYS A 205 -7.88 -7.13 9.98
N LEU A 206 -9.14 -7.54 10.08
CA LEU A 206 -9.99 -7.79 8.90
C LEU A 206 -10.14 -6.56 7.98
N HIS A 207 -10.06 -5.34 8.54
CA HIS A 207 -10.13 -4.10 7.74
C HIS A 207 -8.85 -3.78 6.98
N ASP A 208 -7.74 -4.46 7.28
CA ASP A 208 -6.49 -4.30 6.54
C ASP A 208 -6.52 -5.07 5.21
N PHE A 209 -7.51 -5.94 5.02
CA PHE A 209 -7.69 -6.75 3.82
C PHE A 209 -8.63 -6.08 2.82
N ARG A 210 -8.25 -6.14 1.55
CA ARG A 210 -9.13 -5.82 0.42
C ARG A 210 -9.13 -7.00 -0.54
N PHE A 211 -10.32 -7.50 -0.89
CA PHE A 211 -10.47 -8.67 -1.75
C PHE A 211 -10.90 -8.29 -3.15
N PHE A 212 -10.36 -9.01 -4.14
CA PHE A 212 -10.52 -8.73 -5.55
C PHE A 212 -11.01 -9.97 -6.30
N VAL A 213 -12.01 -9.76 -7.14
CA VAL A 213 -12.48 -10.73 -8.13
C VAL A 213 -11.79 -10.40 -9.45
N GLY A 214 -10.95 -11.33 -9.89
CA GLY A 214 -10.14 -11.21 -11.09
C GLY A 214 -8.96 -10.26 -10.98
N TYR A 215 -8.21 -10.16 -12.06
CA TYR A 215 -7.04 -9.30 -12.21
C TYR A 215 -6.89 -8.84 -13.66
N ALA A 216 -6.07 -7.81 -13.87
CA ALA A 216 -5.67 -7.36 -15.18
C ALA A 216 -4.23 -7.83 -15.45
N GLY A 217 -4.01 -8.44 -16.61
CA GLY A 217 -2.71 -8.96 -17.02
C GLY A 217 -2.39 -8.52 -18.43
N TRP A 218 -1.12 -8.27 -18.68
CA TRP A 218 -0.59 -7.82 -19.96
C TRP A 218 0.53 -8.73 -20.42
N GLN A 219 0.73 -8.78 -21.73
CA GLN A 219 2.05 -9.15 -22.26
C GLN A 219 3.04 -7.99 -22.01
N LEU A 220 4.33 -8.29 -21.90
CA LEU A 220 5.35 -7.28 -21.57
C LEU A 220 5.35 -6.10 -22.55
N ASP A 221 5.30 -6.40 -23.85
CA ASP A 221 5.30 -5.38 -24.90
C ASP A 221 3.94 -4.69 -25.02
N GLN A 222 2.84 -5.40 -24.76
CA GLN A 222 1.50 -4.85 -24.79
C GLN A 222 1.33 -3.68 -23.80
N LEU A 223 1.74 -3.84 -22.54
CA LEU A 223 1.62 -2.75 -21.56
C LEU A 223 2.44 -1.53 -21.98
N ARG A 224 3.64 -1.77 -22.53
CA ARG A 224 4.50 -0.69 -23.03
C ARG A 224 3.83 0.07 -24.17
N GLU A 225 3.30 -0.65 -25.17
CA GLU A 225 2.60 -0.07 -26.32
C GLU A 225 1.35 0.72 -25.88
N GLU A 226 0.61 0.20 -24.88
CA GLU A 226 -0.55 0.90 -24.32
C GLU A 226 -0.16 2.22 -23.63
N ILE A 227 0.97 2.25 -22.89
CA ILE A 227 1.50 3.47 -22.27
C ILE A 227 1.98 4.45 -23.33
N GLU A 228 2.74 3.99 -24.34
CA GLU A 228 3.23 4.82 -25.45
C GLU A 228 2.08 5.38 -26.32
N SER A 229 0.93 4.70 -26.33
CA SER A 229 -0.28 5.13 -27.01
C SER A 229 -1.22 5.96 -26.11
N ASP A 230 -0.75 6.44 -24.96
CA ASP A 230 -1.50 7.20 -23.93
C ASP A 230 -2.80 6.53 -23.43
N PHE A 231 -2.91 5.21 -23.40
CA PHE A 231 -4.04 4.55 -22.72
C PHE A 231 -3.89 4.62 -21.19
N TRP A 232 -2.66 4.73 -20.68
CA TRP A 232 -2.35 4.76 -19.26
C TRP A 232 -1.38 5.89 -18.92
N TYR A 233 -1.71 6.66 -17.89
CA TYR A 233 -0.70 7.41 -17.14
C TYR A 233 -0.11 6.52 -16.06
N VAL A 234 1.20 6.51 -15.94
CA VAL A 234 1.90 5.73 -14.91
C VAL A 234 2.29 6.67 -13.77
N ALA A 235 1.91 6.32 -12.54
CA ALA A 235 2.24 7.10 -11.37
C ALA A 235 2.75 6.24 -10.22
N ALA A 236 3.75 6.74 -9.50
CA ALA A 236 4.09 6.21 -8.18
C ALA A 236 3.19 6.90 -7.15
N CYS A 237 2.72 6.14 -6.16
CA CYS A 237 1.92 6.68 -5.06
C CYS A 237 2.22 6.01 -3.73
N SER A 238 1.76 6.66 -2.65
CA SER A 238 1.90 6.16 -1.28
C SER A 238 0.90 5.03 -0.99
N SER A 239 1.29 4.11 -0.11
CA SER A 239 0.38 3.06 0.38
C SER A 239 -0.85 3.63 1.08
N ASN A 240 -0.72 4.79 1.74
CA ASN A 240 -1.84 5.51 2.32
C ASN A 240 -2.81 6.09 1.30
N LEU A 241 -2.37 6.43 0.08
CA LEU A 241 -3.28 6.82 -1.00
C LEU A 241 -4.04 5.60 -1.53
N ILE A 242 -3.34 4.50 -1.80
CA ILE A 242 -3.94 3.24 -2.30
C ILE A 242 -4.98 2.69 -1.32
N CYS A 243 -4.66 2.69 -0.02
CA CYS A 243 -5.53 2.14 1.03
C CYS A 243 -6.47 3.17 1.66
N GLY A 244 -6.29 4.48 1.38
CA GLY A 244 -6.92 5.58 2.10
C GLY A 244 -8.34 5.92 1.67
N GLY A 245 -8.87 5.28 0.62
CA GLY A 245 -10.29 5.33 0.33
C GLY A 245 -11.05 4.61 1.44
N SER A 246 -11.69 5.37 2.33
CA SER A 246 -12.68 4.79 3.24
C SER A 246 -13.77 4.16 2.39
N SER A 247 -14.44 3.14 2.93
CA SER A 247 -15.55 2.46 2.26
C SER A 247 -16.72 3.37 1.86
N ASP A 248 -16.66 4.66 2.21
CA ASP A 248 -17.70 5.67 2.04
C ASP A 248 -17.33 6.81 1.06
N SER A 249 -16.10 6.86 0.53
CA SER A 249 -15.72 7.80 -0.55
C SER A 249 -16.08 7.24 -1.92
N LEU A 250 -16.67 8.07 -2.80
CA LEU A 250 -17.08 7.71 -4.16
C LEU A 250 -15.93 7.01 -4.93
N PRO A 251 -16.17 5.92 -5.67
CA PRO A 251 -15.12 5.17 -6.38
C PRO A 251 -14.31 6.00 -7.40
N GLU A 252 -14.94 7.03 -7.98
CA GLU A 252 -14.31 7.96 -8.93
C GLU A 252 -13.29 8.89 -8.25
N SER A 253 -13.39 9.07 -6.92
CA SER A 253 -12.51 9.97 -6.17
C SER A 253 -11.04 9.57 -6.22
N LEU A 254 -10.69 8.28 -6.31
CA LEU A 254 -9.28 7.88 -6.30
C LEU A 254 -8.58 8.21 -7.62
N TRP A 255 -9.27 8.06 -8.75
CA TRP A 255 -8.75 8.43 -10.06
C TRP A 255 -8.48 9.94 -10.11
N GLU A 256 -9.46 10.74 -9.66
CA GLU A 256 -9.33 12.19 -9.58
C GLU A 256 -8.23 12.61 -8.58
N GLU A 257 -8.19 12.02 -7.39
CA GLU A 257 -7.23 12.33 -6.32
C GLU A 257 -5.79 12.07 -6.79
N ILE A 258 -5.54 10.95 -7.48
CA ILE A 258 -4.21 10.65 -8.04
C ILE A 258 -3.80 11.70 -9.08
N LEU A 259 -4.69 12.03 -10.02
CA LEU A 259 -4.39 13.03 -11.06
C LEU A 259 -4.17 14.43 -10.48
N GLN A 260 -4.93 14.81 -9.45
CA GLN A 260 -4.72 16.07 -8.73
C GLN A 260 -3.36 16.09 -8.02
N LEU A 261 -2.97 14.99 -7.38
CA LEU A 261 -1.69 14.87 -6.69
C LEU A 261 -0.49 14.86 -7.67
N MET A 262 -0.66 14.29 -8.86
CA MET A 262 0.34 14.37 -9.93
C MET A 262 0.58 15.82 -10.40
N GLY A 263 -0.41 16.70 -10.25
CA GLY A 263 -0.28 18.13 -10.52
C GLY A 263 -0.12 18.48 -12.01
N GLY A 264 0.15 19.77 -12.30
CA GLY A 264 0.29 20.28 -13.66
C GLY A 264 -0.92 19.94 -14.55
N HIS A 265 -0.64 19.53 -15.79
CA HIS A 265 -1.68 19.15 -16.76
C HIS A 265 -2.57 17.98 -16.29
N TYR A 266 -2.08 17.07 -15.43
CA TYR A 266 -2.87 15.96 -14.91
C TYR A 266 -4.04 16.46 -14.04
N SER A 267 -3.83 17.52 -13.26
CA SER A 267 -4.88 18.10 -12.42
C SER A 267 -6.00 18.74 -13.23
N GLU A 268 -5.74 19.18 -14.46
CA GLU A 268 -6.77 19.69 -15.37
C GLU A 268 -7.61 18.54 -15.92
N LEU A 269 -6.95 17.44 -16.31
CA LEU A 269 -7.60 16.22 -16.79
C LEU A 269 -8.54 15.61 -15.75
N SER A 270 -8.21 15.72 -14.46
CA SER A 270 -9.04 15.18 -13.37
C SER A 270 -10.46 15.78 -13.33
N ARG A 271 -10.68 16.96 -13.94
CA ARG A 271 -11.97 17.67 -13.93
C ARG A 271 -12.79 17.45 -15.20
N LYS A 272 -12.24 16.72 -16.19
CA LYS A 272 -12.93 16.51 -17.45
C LYS A 272 -14.05 15.48 -17.29
N PRO A 273 -15.26 15.79 -17.79
CA PRO A 273 -16.38 14.85 -17.77
C PRO A 273 -16.05 13.61 -18.60
N LYS A 274 -16.77 12.52 -18.34
CA LYS A 274 -16.67 11.32 -19.18
C LYS A 274 -17.11 11.65 -20.59
N GLN A 275 -16.38 11.14 -21.57
CA GLN A 275 -16.80 11.22 -22.96
C GLN A 275 -17.85 10.14 -23.22
N ASP A 276 -18.97 10.52 -23.83
CA ASP A 276 -19.98 9.55 -24.27
C ASP A 276 -19.41 8.75 -25.47
N PRO A 277 -19.63 7.43 -25.53
CA PRO A 277 -19.16 6.57 -26.60
C PRO A 277 -19.84 6.81 -27.96
#